data_AF-A0A1Z8ZQJ8-F1
#
_entry.id   AF-A0A1Z8ZQJ8-F1
#
_cell.length_a   1.000
_cell.length_b   1.000
_cell.length_c   1.000
_cell.angle_alpha   90.00
_cell.angle_beta   90.00
_cell.angle_gamma   90.00
#
_symmetry.space_group_name_H-M   'P 1'
#
loop_
_entity.id
_entity.type
_entity.pdbx_description
1 polymer ?
#
loop_
_entity_poly.entity_id
_entity_poly.type
_entity_poly.pdbx_seq_one_letter_code
_entity_poly.pdbx_strand_id
1 'polypeptide(L)'
;WQRAETRDFAHSLSADHKGNFYFSKGGQQNDYPSKHSGRVLKLDDDNKVSIFASGLRNTYLTIRPGTDEIYASDQQGHWIPATPIHRIMEGGYYGFQPAAPWGVSEPKITPPLCWIPHTVAGSGLGLVWADQKRFGPLSDSLIYLDFRRPGLLRTYLNQREGQAASVPLPATFDFPLLKGAVNPTDGQLYLVGFQIWGSNSNGIRGMARLRYTEKPSLLPTRVIAGKNAIVLTFDQELDPTIGKITTRRWNYQRSGKYGSGHYRPDGKSGEEFLPVSAPQFSADRRSVLLATPDLDPVHQLAVSYELKSASGQLFSNAAYLTLHHTWPLDLKKEGFSGLDLAKLAANAKDQQPSPQKIKPTIERGAKVYLAIGCAACHSVDGSSNGRSGPTWKGLAGSKRKLITGQSVEVTTEYLRESILDPTAKVAKGYNPRDVGMPSYRGILPDSDIESLILYIQSLKK
;
A
#
# COMPACT_ATOMS: atom_id res chain seq x y z
N TRP A 1 15.97 24.75 13.12
CA TRP A 1 17.27 24.28 12.61
C TRP A 1 17.03 23.25 11.51
N GLN A 2 17.06 23.68 10.25
CA GLN A 2 17.08 22.83 9.06
C GLN A 2 18.50 22.26 8.91
N ARG A 3 18.65 20.98 8.57
CA ARG A 3 19.97 20.38 8.24
C ARG A 3 20.17 20.31 6.72
N ALA A 4 21.41 20.09 6.29
CA ALA A 4 21.79 19.94 4.88
C ALA A 4 21.38 18.58 4.25
N GLU A 5 20.51 17.82 4.93
CA GLU A 5 19.94 16.57 4.42
C GLU A 5 18.68 16.89 3.59
N THR A 6 18.64 16.39 2.35
CA THR A 6 17.52 16.63 1.41
C THR A 6 16.20 16.06 1.93
N ARG A 7 16.26 14.99 2.72
CA ARG A 7 15.08 14.40 3.39
C ARG A 7 14.72 15.08 4.72
N ASP A 8 15.47 16.10 5.13
CA ASP A 8 15.11 16.95 6.27
C ASP A 8 14.18 18.09 5.83
N PHE A 9 13.97 18.35 4.54
CA PHE A 9 12.95 19.31 4.10
C PHE A 9 11.55 18.85 4.49
N ALA A 10 10.66 19.81 4.72
CA ALA A 10 9.26 19.50 5.00
C ALA A 10 8.65 18.80 3.78
N HIS A 11 8.17 17.57 3.98
CA HIS A 11 7.52 16.78 2.93
C HIS A 11 6.11 17.30 2.63
N SER A 12 5.46 17.88 3.63
CA SER A 12 4.12 18.44 3.52
C SER A 12 3.90 19.55 4.54
N LEU A 13 2.95 20.42 4.24
CA LEU A 13 2.41 21.47 5.09
C LEU A 13 0.88 21.42 4.94
N SER A 14 0.16 21.56 6.04
CA SER A 14 -1.30 21.65 6.07
C SER A 14 -1.73 22.60 7.19
N ALA A 15 -2.82 23.31 6.99
CA ALA A 15 -3.40 24.20 8.00
C ALA A 15 -4.72 23.61 8.50
N ASP A 16 -4.97 23.69 9.81
CA ASP A 16 -6.26 23.33 10.39
C ASP A 16 -7.27 24.49 10.29
N HIS A 17 -8.50 24.24 10.70
CA HIS A 17 -9.57 25.24 10.71
C HIS A 17 -9.37 26.37 11.74
N LYS A 18 -8.39 26.25 12.63
CA LYS A 18 -8.06 27.25 13.67
C LYS A 18 -6.90 28.16 13.25
N GLY A 19 -6.19 27.83 12.18
CA GLY A 19 -5.03 28.59 11.68
C GLY A 19 -3.69 27.97 12.04
N ASN A 20 -3.65 26.87 12.81
CA ASN A 20 -2.40 26.19 13.12
C ASN A 20 -1.84 25.48 11.89
N PHE A 21 -0.53 25.50 11.74
CA PHE A 21 0.16 24.78 10.67
C PHE A 21 0.78 23.48 11.19
N TYR A 22 0.65 22.43 10.40
CA TYR A 22 1.24 21.13 10.64
C TYR A 22 2.14 20.76 9.48
N PHE A 23 3.36 20.33 9.76
CA PHE A 23 4.30 19.89 8.73
C PHE A 23 5.10 18.68 9.17
N SER A 24 5.37 17.79 8.22
CA SER A 24 6.13 16.57 8.43
C SER A 24 7.55 16.71 7.89
N LYS A 25 8.53 16.19 8.64
CA LYS A 25 9.92 16.05 8.16
C LYS A 25 10.26 14.57 8.03
N GLY A 26 10.97 14.20 6.96
CA GLY A 26 11.42 12.84 6.72
C GLY A 26 12.28 12.31 7.87
N GLY A 27 12.02 11.08 8.29
CA GLY A 27 12.80 10.34 9.30
C GLY A 27 13.94 9.53 8.70
N GLN A 28 13.84 9.13 7.42
CA GLN A 28 14.95 8.52 6.70
C GLN A 28 16.03 9.58 6.46
N GLN A 29 17.05 9.60 7.31
CA GLN A 29 18.19 10.51 7.21
C GLN A 29 19.49 9.73 7.36
N ASN A 30 20.49 10.04 6.55
CA ASN A 30 21.73 9.26 6.52
C ASN A 30 22.81 9.90 7.40
N ASP A 31 23.11 11.18 7.14
CA ASP A 31 24.34 11.79 7.62
C ASP A 31 24.11 12.92 8.62
N TYR A 32 22.97 13.63 8.51
CA TYR A 32 22.70 14.84 9.30
C TYR A 32 21.32 14.81 9.97
N PRO A 33 21.09 13.88 10.93
CA PRO A 33 19.84 13.84 11.68
C PRO A 33 19.54 15.16 12.38
N SER A 34 18.27 15.58 12.34
CA SER A 34 17.76 16.70 13.11
C SER A 34 16.87 16.21 14.26
N LYS A 35 16.71 17.02 15.29
CA LYS A 35 15.76 16.70 16.39
C LYS A 35 14.30 16.64 15.91
N HIS A 36 14.03 17.09 14.69
CA HIS A 36 12.70 17.10 14.08
C HIS A 36 12.50 15.99 13.03
N SER A 37 13.53 15.20 12.72
CA SER A 37 13.45 14.13 11.72
C SER A 37 12.40 13.10 12.12
N GLY A 38 11.58 12.66 11.16
CA GLY A 38 10.57 11.62 11.39
C GLY A 38 9.48 12.03 12.37
N ARG A 39 9.17 13.34 12.39
CA ARG A 39 8.18 13.94 13.28
C ARG A 39 7.21 14.82 12.50
N VAL A 40 6.02 14.96 13.06
CA VAL A 40 5.09 16.03 12.71
C VAL A 40 5.31 17.16 13.70
N LEU A 41 5.50 18.37 13.18
CA LEU A 41 5.60 19.58 13.97
C LEU A 41 4.31 20.38 13.84
N LYS A 42 3.92 21.04 14.93
CA LYS A 42 2.84 22.03 14.96
C LYS A 42 3.47 23.41 15.14
N LEU A 43 3.06 24.36 14.31
CA LEU A 43 3.27 25.79 14.49
C LEU A 43 1.90 26.39 14.87
N ASP A 44 1.81 26.91 16.08
CA ASP A 44 0.60 27.55 16.59
C ASP A 44 0.55 29.05 16.28
N ASP A 45 -0.55 29.69 16.68
CA ASP A 45 -0.82 31.11 16.43
C ASP A 45 0.14 32.05 17.19
N ASP A 46 0.82 31.55 18.23
CA ASP A 46 1.87 32.26 18.97
C ASP A 46 3.25 32.13 18.29
N ASN A 47 3.29 31.59 17.07
CA ASN A 47 4.50 31.25 16.31
C ASN A 47 5.42 30.24 17.02
N LYS A 48 4.89 29.41 17.91
CA LYS A 48 5.66 28.39 18.63
C LYS A 48 5.63 27.07 17.88
N VAL A 49 6.82 26.52 17.65
CA VAL A 49 6.99 25.19 17.04
C VAL A 49 7.12 24.13 18.14
N SER A 50 6.26 23.12 18.09
CA SER A 50 6.26 21.96 18.99
C SER A 50 6.25 20.64 18.20
N ILE A 51 6.72 19.55 18.84
CA ILE A 51 6.61 18.20 18.27
C ILE A 51 5.20 17.70 18.55
N PHE A 52 4.41 17.50 17.52
CA PHE A 52 3.05 16.99 17.61
C PHE A 52 3.01 15.45 17.63
N ALA A 53 3.84 14.80 16.82
CA ALA A 53 3.91 13.34 16.71
C ALA A 53 5.30 12.86 16.27
N SER A 54 5.61 11.58 16.47
CA SER A 54 6.94 11.00 16.18
C SER A 54 6.84 9.59 15.57
N GLY A 55 7.97 8.98 15.20
CA GLY A 55 8.01 7.61 14.69
C GLY A 55 7.55 7.45 13.26
N LEU A 56 7.85 8.42 12.40
CA LEU A 56 7.45 8.48 11.00
C LEU A 56 8.68 8.40 10.07
N ARG A 57 8.59 7.68 8.94
CA ARG A 57 9.75 7.43 8.07
C ARG A 57 9.90 8.46 6.95
N ASN A 58 8.89 8.65 6.11
CA ASN A 58 8.81 9.57 4.98
C ASN A 58 7.34 9.99 4.79
N THR A 59 6.88 10.87 5.67
CA THR A 59 5.44 11.12 5.84
C THR A 59 4.93 12.31 5.09
N TYR A 60 3.70 12.22 4.58
CA TYR A 60 2.97 13.32 3.96
C TYR A 60 1.61 13.49 4.61
N LEU A 61 1.27 14.72 5.00
CA LEU A 61 0.07 15.08 5.75
C LEU A 61 -1.01 15.63 4.82
N THR A 62 -2.26 15.43 5.24
CA THR A 62 -3.42 16.22 4.85
C THR A 62 -4.31 16.41 6.07
N ILE A 63 -5.08 17.49 6.10
CA ILE A 63 -6.11 17.72 7.12
C ILE A 63 -7.47 17.60 6.44
N ARG A 64 -8.43 16.97 7.11
CA ARG A 64 -9.82 16.94 6.63
C ARG A 64 -10.41 18.36 6.75
N PRO A 65 -10.89 18.96 5.63
CA PRO A 65 -11.44 20.30 5.63
C PRO A 65 -12.52 20.51 6.71
N GLY A 66 -12.47 21.66 7.40
CA GLY A 66 -13.42 22.02 8.45
C GLY A 66 -13.25 21.26 9.77
N THR A 67 -12.20 20.46 9.95
CA THR A 67 -11.93 19.70 11.18
C THR A 67 -10.49 19.88 11.65
N ASP A 68 -10.11 19.22 12.74
CA ASP A 68 -8.73 19.05 13.21
C ASP A 68 -8.20 17.62 12.96
N GLU A 69 -8.90 16.82 12.15
CA GLU A 69 -8.47 15.46 11.84
C GLU A 69 -7.32 15.46 10.84
N ILE A 70 -6.13 15.07 11.32
CA ILE A 70 -4.92 14.95 10.51
C ILE A 70 -4.77 13.50 10.04
N TYR A 71 -4.53 13.33 8.75
CA TYR A 71 -4.23 12.04 8.12
C TYR A 71 -2.85 12.08 7.48
N ALA A 72 -2.19 10.93 7.44
CA ALA A 72 -0.89 10.84 6.84
C ALA A 72 -0.65 9.54 6.08
N SER A 73 0.07 9.64 4.98
CA SER A 73 0.73 8.50 4.36
C SER A 73 2.15 8.41 4.90
N ASP A 74 2.73 7.22 4.78
CA ASP A 74 4.17 7.02 4.98
C ASP A 74 4.70 6.08 3.90
N GLN A 75 6.02 6.01 3.74
CA GLN A 75 6.65 5.03 2.86
C GLN A 75 7.17 3.84 3.66
N GLN A 76 6.79 2.66 3.19
CA GLN A 76 7.38 1.39 3.62
C GLN A 76 8.89 1.38 3.44
N GLY A 77 9.56 0.55 4.25
CA GLY A 77 11.00 0.42 4.29
C GLY A 77 11.45 -0.03 5.66
N HIS A 78 12.63 0.40 6.10
CA HIS A 78 13.12 0.10 7.45
C HIS A 78 12.08 0.47 8.50
N TRP A 79 11.73 -0.48 9.37
CA TRP A 79 10.73 -0.34 10.42
C TRP A 79 9.29 -0.10 9.96
N ILE A 80 9.01 0.18 8.68
CA ILE A 80 7.65 0.39 8.16
C ILE A 80 7.33 -0.78 7.22
N PRO A 81 6.57 -1.80 7.67
CA PRO A 81 6.46 -3.10 6.98
C PRO A 81 5.84 -3.03 5.58
N ALA A 82 4.77 -2.24 5.44
CA ALA A 82 4.01 -1.99 4.22
C ALA A 82 3.61 -0.50 4.22
N THR A 83 2.99 0.01 3.16
CA THR A 83 2.64 1.44 3.12
C THR A 83 1.43 1.71 4.03
N PRO A 84 1.54 2.58 5.05
CA PRO A 84 0.40 2.88 5.91
C PRO A 84 -0.39 4.12 5.45
N ILE A 85 -1.64 4.16 5.89
CA ILE A 85 -2.43 5.37 6.10
C ILE A 85 -2.67 5.50 7.60
N HIS A 86 -2.24 6.61 8.18
CA HIS A 86 -2.37 6.93 9.60
C HIS A 86 -3.44 8.00 9.84
N ARG A 87 -4.11 7.91 10.99
CA ARG A 87 -4.67 9.09 11.68
C ARG A 87 -3.58 9.63 12.60
N ILE A 88 -3.22 10.90 12.45
CA ILE A 88 -2.18 11.52 13.27
C ILE A 88 -2.81 12.18 14.49
N MET A 89 -2.46 11.67 15.66
CA MET A 89 -2.84 12.18 16.98
C MET A 89 -1.65 12.81 17.69
N GLU A 90 -1.93 13.81 18.53
CA GLU A 90 -0.93 14.43 19.40
C GLU A 90 -0.27 13.39 20.32
N GLY A 91 1.05 13.45 20.45
CA GLY A 91 1.85 12.49 21.21
C GLY A 91 1.99 11.11 20.56
N GLY A 92 1.36 10.87 19.40
CA GLY A 92 1.39 9.56 18.74
C GLY A 92 2.79 9.15 18.26
N TYR A 93 3.08 7.84 18.34
CA TYR A 93 4.30 7.21 17.82
C TYR A 93 3.95 6.15 16.77
N TYR A 94 4.44 6.29 15.53
CA TYR A 94 3.99 5.46 14.38
C TYR A 94 4.96 4.31 13.99
N GLY A 95 5.93 4.02 14.87
CA GLY A 95 6.72 2.78 14.81
C GLY A 95 7.98 2.82 13.96
N PHE A 96 8.37 3.97 13.37
CA PHE A 96 9.71 4.17 12.85
C PHE A 96 10.70 4.38 14.00
N GLN A 97 11.41 3.31 14.38
CA GLN A 97 12.26 3.26 15.57
C GLN A 97 13.34 4.36 15.66
N PRO A 98 14.00 4.79 14.56
CA PRO A 98 14.99 5.88 14.64
C PRO A 98 14.38 7.24 15.06
N ALA A 99 13.05 7.40 14.94
CA ALA A 99 12.33 8.59 15.37
C ALA A 99 11.43 8.33 16.60
N ALA A 100 11.78 7.34 17.44
CA ALA A 100 11.10 7.10 18.70
C ALA A 100 11.11 8.34 19.63
N PRO A 101 10.07 8.51 20.49
CA PRO A 101 10.06 9.54 21.50
C PRO A 101 11.22 9.36 22.48
N TRP A 102 11.82 10.47 22.90
CA TRP A 102 12.99 10.44 23.79
C TRP A 102 12.61 10.03 25.21
N GLY A 103 13.47 9.25 25.87
CA GLY A 103 13.28 8.84 27.26
C GLY A 103 12.18 7.78 27.47
N VAL A 104 11.61 7.23 26.40
CA VAL A 104 10.60 6.16 26.47
C VAL A 104 11.23 4.86 25.99
N SER A 105 11.37 3.87 26.87
CA SER A 105 12.01 2.59 26.55
C SER A 105 11.21 1.77 25.52
N GLU A 106 9.89 1.70 25.70
CA GLU A 106 8.97 0.92 24.87
C GLU A 106 7.76 1.76 24.47
N PRO A 107 7.92 2.70 23.53
CA PRO A 107 6.83 3.55 23.11
C PRO A 107 5.73 2.74 22.41
N LYS A 108 4.49 2.89 22.88
CA LYS A 108 3.33 2.23 22.28
C LYS A 108 3.13 2.72 20.85
N ILE A 109 3.18 1.78 19.90
CA ILE A 109 2.93 2.09 18.49
C ILE A 109 1.44 2.37 18.30
N THR A 110 1.14 3.49 17.66
CA THR A 110 -0.19 3.81 17.15
C THR A 110 -0.38 3.07 15.83
N PRO A 111 -1.37 2.17 15.72
CA PRO A 111 -1.60 1.41 14.49
C PRO A 111 -2.06 2.34 13.35
N PRO A 112 -1.71 2.06 12.08
CA PRO A 112 -2.33 2.75 10.95
C PRO A 112 -3.79 2.35 10.81
N LEU A 113 -4.59 3.21 10.18
CA LEU A 113 -5.96 2.86 9.79
C LEU A 113 -5.96 1.75 8.73
N CYS A 114 -5.01 1.80 7.80
CA CYS A 114 -4.90 0.84 6.69
C CYS A 114 -3.43 0.61 6.34
N TRP A 115 -3.08 -0.64 6.05
CA TRP A 115 -1.91 -1.00 5.28
C TRP A 115 -2.32 -1.18 3.81
N ILE A 116 -1.49 -0.69 2.90
CA ILE A 116 -1.58 -0.91 1.46
C ILE A 116 -0.41 -1.82 1.06
N PRO A 117 -0.65 -2.93 0.35
CA PRO A 117 0.43 -3.82 -0.07
C PRO A 117 1.40 -3.14 -1.03
N HIS A 118 2.68 -3.48 -0.93
CA HIS A 118 3.73 -2.90 -1.78
C HIS A 118 3.49 -3.13 -3.29
N THR A 119 2.82 -4.22 -3.64
CA THR A 119 2.45 -4.55 -5.02
C THR A 119 1.33 -3.66 -5.57
N VAL A 120 0.63 -2.94 -4.70
CA VAL A 120 -0.48 -2.04 -5.05
C VAL A 120 0.01 -0.59 -5.01
N ALA A 121 0.63 -0.18 -3.90
CA ALA A 121 1.27 1.12 -3.75
C ALA A 121 2.73 0.92 -3.33
N GLY A 122 3.64 1.23 -4.24
CA GLY A 122 5.06 0.95 -4.08
C GLY A 122 5.86 2.14 -3.56
N SER A 123 5.29 3.34 -3.57
CA SER A 123 5.91 4.55 -3.03
C SER A 123 4.82 5.59 -2.76
N GLY A 124 4.32 5.59 -1.53
CA GLY A 124 3.33 6.56 -1.10
C GLY A 124 3.86 7.95 -0.94
N LEU A 125 3.15 8.91 -1.53
CA LEU A 125 3.42 10.33 -1.35
C LEU A 125 2.17 11.03 -0.83
N GLY A 126 1.81 12.18 -1.40
CA GLY A 126 0.73 13.02 -0.89
C GLY A 126 -0.60 12.28 -0.71
N LEU A 127 -1.35 12.76 0.28
CA LEU A 127 -2.78 12.54 0.41
C LEU A 127 -3.50 13.82 0.01
N VAL A 128 -4.70 13.68 -0.53
CA VAL A 128 -5.59 14.80 -0.81
C VAL A 128 -6.99 14.45 -0.32
N TRP A 129 -7.59 15.35 0.46
CA TRP A 129 -9.01 15.24 0.79
C TRP A 129 -9.86 15.87 -0.32
N ALA A 130 -10.69 15.08 -0.98
CA ALA A 130 -11.63 15.54 -2.00
C ALA A 130 -12.99 15.85 -1.33
N ASP A 131 -13.16 17.05 -0.79
CA ASP A 131 -14.36 17.48 -0.03
C ASP A 131 -15.50 18.02 -0.89
N GLN A 132 -15.27 18.20 -2.19
CA GLN A 132 -16.24 18.85 -3.07
C GLN A 132 -17.32 17.88 -3.55
N LYS A 133 -18.60 18.23 -3.32
CA LYS A 133 -19.77 17.47 -3.79
C LYS A 133 -19.72 17.15 -5.30
N ARG A 134 -19.06 18.01 -6.09
CA ARG A 134 -18.93 17.84 -7.54
C ARG A 134 -18.14 16.61 -7.97
N PHE A 135 -17.38 15.99 -7.07
CA PHE A 135 -16.71 14.72 -7.32
C PHE A 135 -17.68 13.52 -7.29
N GLY A 136 -18.97 13.75 -7.03
CA GLY A 136 -19.99 12.71 -7.03
C GLY A 136 -19.61 11.58 -6.07
N PRO A 137 -19.50 10.32 -6.54
CA PRO A 137 -19.12 9.17 -5.71
C PRO A 137 -17.77 9.29 -4.99
N LEU A 138 -16.86 10.17 -5.46
CA LEU A 138 -15.56 10.46 -4.83
C LEU A 138 -15.61 11.67 -3.86
N SER A 139 -16.77 12.27 -3.63
CA SER A 139 -16.92 13.34 -2.63
C SER A 139 -16.60 12.82 -1.22
N ASP A 140 -16.13 13.73 -0.37
CA ASP A 140 -15.67 13.49 1.01
C ASP A 140 -14.75 12.27 1.13
N SER A 141 -13.79 12.15 0.21
CA SER A 141 -12.90 10.98 0.13
C SER A 141 -11.45 11.37 0.34
N LEU A 142 -10.73 10.53 1.09
CA LEU A 142 -9.29 10.60 1.23
C LEU A 142 -8.62 9.87 0.05
N ILE A 143 -7.96 10.63 -0.82
CA ILE A 143 -7.29 10.13 -2.02
C ILE A 143 -5.78 10.06 -1.76
N TYR A 144 -5.20 8.91 -2.02
CA TYR A 144 -3.78 8.63 -1.90
C TYR A 144 -3.11 8.62 -3.27
N LEU A 145 -1.89 9.15 -3.36
CA LEU A 145 -1.08 9.20 -4.57
C LEU A 145 0.08 8.19 -4.48
N ASP A 146 0.14 7.25 -5.42
CA ASP A 146 1.31 6.39 -5.60
C ASP A 146 2.25 6.98 -6.66
N PHE A 147 3.53 7.08 -6.32
CA PHE A 147 4.57 7.58 -7.21
C PHE A 147 5.16 6.48 -8.10
N ARG A 148 5.34 5.28 -7.54
CA ARG A 148 6.09 4.20 -8.20
C ARG A 148 5.34 3.69 -9.43
N ARG A 149 4.04 3.46 -9.29
CA ARG A 149 3.09 3.16 -10.36
C ARG A 149 2.07 4.30 -10.36
N PRO A 150 2.33 5.38 -11.12
CA PRO A 150 1.52 6.59 -11.06
C PRO A 150 0.02 6.31 -11.12
N GLY A 151 -0.64 6.53 -10.00
CA GLY A 151 -2.00 6.07 -9.77
C GLY A 151 -2.57 6.63 -8.47
N LEU A 152 -3.87 6.45 -8.30
CA LEU A 152 -4.60 6.94 -7.14
C LEU A 152 -5.30 5.78 -6.43
N LEU A 153 -5.44 5.90 -5.11
CA LEU A 153 -6.28 5.02 -4.31
C LEU A 153 -7.28 5.83 -3.48
N ARG A 154 -8.51 5.35 -3.33
CA ARG A 154 -9.50 5.90 -2.41
C ARG A 154 -9.45 5.13 -1.11
N THR A 155 -9.39 5.87 -0.01
CA THR A 155 -9.47 5.31 1.34
C THR A 155 -10.89 5.44 1.89
N TYR A 156 -11.44 4.34 2.38
CA TYR A 156 -12.74 4.24 3.03
C TYR A 156 -12.50 4.16 4.53
N LEU A 157 -12.72 5.28 5.21
CA LEU A 157 -12.53 5.35 6.65
C LEU A 157 -13.70 4.67 7.36
N ASN A 158 -13.42 3.69 8.21
CA ASN A 158 -14.37 3.21 9.20
C ASN A 158 -13.99 3.81 10.57
N GLN A 159 -14.22 5.13 10.72
CA GLN A 159 -13.70 5.90 11.86
C GLN A 159 -14.17 5.40 13.23
N ARG A 160 -15.34 4.74 13.30
CA ARG A 160 -15.84 4.15 14.56
C ARG A 160 -14.95 3.04 15.10
N GLU A 161 -14.13 2.44 14.24
CA GLU A 161 -13.38 1.21 14.53
C GLU A 161 -11.86 1.41 14.44
N GLY A 162 -11.38 2.63 14.14
CA GLY A 162 -9.95 2.90 14.00
C GLY A 162 -9.27 2.14 12.87
N GLN A 163 -10.03 1.73 11.85
CA GLN A 163 -9.57 0.93 10.71
C GLN A 163 -10.18 1.41 9.39
N ALA A 164 -9.60 1.00 8.27
CA ALA A 164 -10.00 1.48 6.95
C ALA A 164 -9.73 0.44 5.84
N ALA A 165 -10.27 0.75 4.68
CA ALA A 165 -9.98 0.05 3.43
C ALA A 165 -9.39 1.01 2.39
N SER A 166 -8.65 0.47 1.43
CA SER A 166 -8.15 1.21 0.27
C SER A 166 -8.48 0.49 -1.03
N VAL A 167 -8.95 1.21 -2.04
CA VAL A 167 -9.31 0.68 -3.36
C VAL A 167 -8.63 1.53 -4.45
N PRO A 168 -7.89 0.92 -5.39
CA PRO A 168 -7.35 1.64 -6.55
C PRO A 168 -8.44 2.31 -7.39
N LEU A 169 -8.20 3.56 -7.79
CA LEU A 169 -9.01 4.22 -8.81
C LEU A 169 -8.60 3.68 -10.19
N PRO A 170 -9.55 3.50 -11.13
CA PRO A 170 -9.26 3.12 -12.51
C PRO A 170 -8.73 4.33 -13.30
N ALA A 171 -7.63 4.92 -12.84
CA ALA A 171 -6.97 6.07 -13.45
C ALA A 171 -5.47 5.78 -13.57
N THR A 172 -4.94 5.95 -14.78
CA THR A 172 -3.52 5.82 -15.08
C THR A 172 -2.93 7.17 -15.43
N PHE A 173 -1.66 7.36 -15.10
CA PHE A 173 -0.93 8.58 -15.39
C PHE A 173 0.36 8.22 -16.12
N ASP A 174 0.70 9.00 -17.13
CA ASP A 174 1.91 8.87 -17.94
C ASP A 174 3.07 9.71 -17.38
N PHE A 175 2.89 10.33 -16.21
CA PHE A 175 3.90 11.07 -15.46
C PHE A 175 3.85 10.70 -13.97
N PRO A 176 4.95 10.87 -13.21
CA PRO A 176 4.97 10.57 -11.79
C PRO A 176 4.12 11.56 -10.98
N LEU A 177 3.35 11.04 -10.02
CA LEU A 177 2.54 11.85 -9.12
C LEU A 177 3.32 12.16 -7.84
N LEU A 178 3.47 13.45 -7.50
CA LEU A 178 4.14 13.90 -6.27
C LEU A 178 3.18 14.63 -5.32
N LYS A 179 2.28 15.45 -5.86
CA LYS A 179 1.39 16.30 -5.08
C LYS A 179 0.03 16.45 -5.78
N GLY A 180 -1.00 16.69 -4.99
CA GLY A 180 -2.28 17.15 -5.49
C GLY A 180 -2.93 18.15 -4.56
N ALA A 181 -3.91 18.87 -5.08
CA ALA A 181 -4.75 19.80 -4.34
C ALA A 181 -6.11 19.96 -5.02
N VAL A 182 -7.16 20.13 -4.23
CA VAL A 182 -8.45 20.61 -4.73
C VAL A 182 -8.34 22.11 -4.97
N ASN A 183 -8.63 22.55 -6.18
CA ASN A 183 -8.64 23.98 -6.51
C ASN A 183 -9.87 24.63 -5.86
N PRO A 184 -9.73 25.75 -5.12
CA PRO A 184 -10.84 26.35 -4.38
C PRO A 184 -11.85 27.07 -5.27
N THR A 185 -11.48 27.43 -6.50
CA THR A 185 -12.34 28.17 -7.44
C THR A 185 -13.23 27.23 -8.24
N ASP A 186 -12.65 26.16 -8.80
CA ASP A 186 -13.41 25.20 -9.60
C ASP A 186 -13.70 23.89 -8.83
N GLY A 187 -13.15 23.66 -7.64
CA GLY A 187 -13.39 22.46 -6.85
C GLY A 187 -12.93 21.15 -7.51
N GLN A 188 -12.04 21.20 -8.52
CA GLN A 188 -11.48 20.01 -9.18
C GLN A 188 -10.11 19.64 -8.59
N LEU A 189 -9.70 18.38 -8.77
CA LEU A 189 -8.48 17.85 -8.19
C LEU A 189 -7.38 17.98 -9.24
N TYR A 190 -6.38 18.79 -8.93
CA TYR A 190 -5.19 18.93 -9.75
C TYR A 190 -4.05 18.13 -9.15
N LEU A 191 -3.31 17.45 -10.01
CA LEU A 191 -2.21 16.56 -9.68
C LEU A 191 -0.98 17.00 -10.46
N VAL A 192 0.17 17.02 -9.80
CA VAL A 192 1.45 17.40 -10.41
C VAL A 192 2.55 16.46 -9.97
N GLY A 193 3.58 16.35 -10.80
CA GLY A 193 4.81 15.73 -10.38
C GLY A 193 5.82 15.59 -11.52
N PHE A 194 6.97 15.05 -11.15
CA PHE A 194 8.10 14.83 -12.04
C PHE A 194 8.92 13.63 -11.56
N GLN A 195 9.76 13.12 -12.44
CA GLN A 195 10.58 11.95 -12.22
C GLN A 195 11.69 12.27 -11.23
N ILE A 196 11.66 11.52 -10.13
CA ILE A 196 12.81 11.28 -9.25
C ILE A 196 13.26 9.83 -9.47
N TRP A 197 13.77 9.15 -8.44
CA TRP A 197 14.23 7.77 -8.58
C TRP A 197 13.08 6.75 -8.45
N GLY A 198 13.01 5.78 -9.37
CA GLY A 198 12.25 4.54 -9.17
C GLY A 198 10.77 4.54 -9.56
N SER A 199 10.25 5.57 -10.25
CA SER A 199 8.92 5.47 -10.90
C SER A 199 8.99 4.67 -12.20
N ASN A 200 7.91 3.94 -12.50
CA ASN A 200 7.71 3.19 -13.74
C ASN A 200 7.04 4.02 -14.84
N SER A 201 6.88 5.32 -14.63
CA SER A 201 6.33 6.26 -15.60
C SER A 201 7.18 6.34 -16.88
N ASN A 202 6.53 6.51 -18.04
CA ASN A 202 7.21 6.81 -19.31
C ASN A 202 7.56 8.30 -19.42
N GLY A 203 6.67 9.19 -18.98
CA GLY A 203 6.91 10.63 -18.96
C GLY A 203 7.68 11.06 -17.72
N ILE A 204 8.40 12.18 -17.83
CA ILE A 204 9.29 12.69 -16.78
C ILE A 204 8.67 13.79 -15.92
N ARG A 205 7.52 14.36 -16.31
CA ARG A 205 6.79 15.41 -15.59
C ARG A 205 5.41 15.60 -16.19
N GLY A 206 4.49 16.12 -15.40
CA GLY A 206 3.16 16.46 -15.90
C GLY A 206 2.27 17.13 -14.88
N MET A 207 1.10 17.52 -15.37
CA MET A 207 -0.01 18.04 -14.59
C MET A 207 -1.30 17.44 -15.14
N ALA A 208 -2.16 16.96 -14.25
CA ALA A 208 -3.46 16.40 -14.62
C ALA A 208 -4.57 17.03 -13.79
N ARG A 209 -5.77 17.03 -14.34
CA ARG A 209 -7.02 17.38 -13.64
C ARG A 209 -7.91 16.14 -13.59
N LEU A 210 -8.21 15.66 -12.40
CA LEU A 210 -9.25 14.65 -12.18
C LEU A 210 -10.60 15.36 -12.00
N ARG A 211 -11.60 14.94 -12.77
CA ARG A 211 -12.98 15.43 -12.68
C ARG A 211 -13.98 14.30 -12.76
N TYR A 212 -15.07 14.41 -12.01
CA TYR A 212 -16.22 13.53 -12.20
C TYR A 212 -16.94 13.87 -13.52
N THR A 213 -17.43 12.85 -14.21
CA THR A 213 -18.05 12.97 -15.53
C THR A 213 -19.54 12.67 -15.52
N GLU A 214 -20.14 12.56 -14.33
CA GLU A 214 -21.56 12.21 -14.11
C GLU A 214 -21.96 10.80 -14.55
N LYS A 215 -21.04 10.04 -15.14
CA LYS A 215 -21.21 8.62 -15.44
C LYS A 215 -21.18 7.78 -14.14
N PRO A 216 -21.94 6.68 -14.08
CA PRO A 216 -21.92 5.76 -12.95
C PRO A 216 -20.50 5.34 -12.56
N SER A 217 -20.22 5.32 -11.25
CA SER A 217 -18.92 4.88 -10.74
C SER A 217 -18.90 3.37 -10.56
N LEU A 218 -17.81 2.73 -10.97
CA LEU A 218 -17.57 1.30 -10.67
C LEU A 218 -16.80 1.10 -9.36
N LEU A 219 -16.44 2.19 -8.67
CA LEU A 219 -15.85 2.14 -7.35
C LEU A 219 -16.94 1.92 -6.30
N PRO A 220 -16.65 1.15 -5.24
CA PRO A 220 -17.55 1.09 -4.11
C PRO A 220 -17.71 2.47 -3.48
N THR A 221 -18.84 2.70 -2.84
CA THR A 221 -19.12 3.83 -1.95
C THR A 221 -18.82 3.49 -0.50
N ARG A 222 -18.87 2.20 -0.14
CA ARG A 222 -18.56 1.69 1.20
C ARG A 222 -17.87 0.33 1.10
N VAL A 223 -16.87 0.13 1.95
CA VAL A 223 -16.13 -1.12 2.10
C VAL A 223 -15.94 -1.34 3.59
N ILE A 224 -16.56 -2.39 4.13
CA ILE A 224 -16.45 -2.74 5.55
C ILE A 224 -16.30 -4.25 5.71
N ALA A 225 -15.72 -4.65 6.82
CA ALA A 225 -15.72 -6.03 7.26
C ALA A 225 -15.86 -6.09 8.78
N GLY A 226 -16.47 -7.15 9.26
CA GLY A 226 -16.66 -7.42 10.69
C GLY A 226 -16.64 -8.93 10.94
N LYS A 227 -17.14 -9.39 12.09
CA LYS A 227 -17.12 -10.83 12.40
C LYS A 227 -17.85 -11.60 11.31
N ASN A 228 -17.10 -12.45 10.61
CA ASN A 228 -17.54 -13.33 9.54
C ASN A 228 -18.24 -12.69 8.33
N ALA A 229 -18.15 -11.37 8.15
CA ALA A 229 -18.83 -10.67 7.07
C ALA A 229 -17.93 -9.62 6.40
N ILE A 230 -18.04 -9.54 5.08
CA ILE A 230 -17.46 -8.48 4.25
C ILE A 230 -18.60 -7.88 3.43
N VAL A 231 -18.71 -6.55 3.40
CA VAL A 231 -19.73 -5.82 2.62
C VAL A 231 -19.07 -4.81 1.71
N LEU A 232 -19.41 -4.87 0.43
CA LEU A 232 -19.09 -3.86 -0.58
C LEU A 232 -20.39 -3.23 -1.06
N THR A 233 -20.49 -1.91 -0.98
CA THR A 233 -21.65 -1.13 -1.47
C THR A 233 -21.21 -0.24 -2.63
N PHE A 234 -22.07 -0.09 -3.63
CA PHE A 234 -21.86 0.69 -4.84
C PHE A 234 -22.95 1.76 -5.01
N ASP A 235 -22.72 2.73 -5.89
CA ASP A 235 -23.69 3.78 -6.23
C ASP A 235 -24.69 3.35 -7.33
N GLN A 236 -24.49 2.16 -7.89
CA GLN A 236 -25.30 1.56 -8.95
C GLN A 236 -25.70 0.13 -8.62
N GLU A 237 -26.77 -0.35 -9.26
CA GLU A 237 -27.23 -1.72 -9.15
C GLU A 237 -26.25 -2.70 -9.82
N LEU A 238 -26.07 -3.85 -9.19
CA LEU A 238 -25.27 -4.96 -9.69
C LEU A 238 -26.16 -6.03 -10.34
N ASP A 239 -25.63 -6.65 -11.39
CA ASP A 239 -26.19 -7.87 -11.94
C ASP A 239 -25.86 -9.03 -10.97
N PRO A 240 -26.86 -9.80 -10.48
CA PRO A 240 -26.64 -10.88 -9.53
C PRO A 240 -26.01 -12.12 -10.18
N THR A 241 -25.87 -12.17 -11.51
CA THR A 241 -25.09 -13.20 -12.18
C THR A 241 -23.61 -13.02 -11.81
N ILE A 242 -23.10 -13.97 -11.04
CA ILE A 242 -21.86 -13.81 -10.27
C ILE A 242 -20.65 -13.72 -11.20
N GLY A 243 -19.85 -12.67 -11.03
CA GLY A 243 -18.42 -12.67 -11.40
C GLY A 243 -17.54 -13.16 -10.24
N LYS A 244 -16.26 -13.42 -10.50
CA LYS A 244 -15.37 -14.08 -9.53
C LYS A 244 -14.97 -13.14 -8.38
N ILE A 245 -15.25 -13.53 -7.14
CA ILE A 245 -14.74 -12.85 -5.93
C ILE A 245 -13.77 -13.76 -5.21
N THR A 246 -12.61 -13.25 -4.81
CA THR A 246 -11.62 -13.98 -4.02
C THR A 246 -11.11 -13.17 -2.83
N THR A 247 -10.93 -13.83 -1.68
CA THR A 247 -10.41 -13.23 -0.46
C THR A 247 -9.10 -13.86 -0.02
N ARG A 248 -8.13 -13.02 0.33
CA ARG A 248 -6.83 -13.42 0.88
C ARG A 248 -6.50 -12.61 2.13
N ARG A 249 -5.75 -13.19 3.05
CA ARG A 249 -5.26 -12.50 4.24
C ARG A 249 -3.79 -12.78 4.55
N TRP A 250 -3.12 -11.82 5.18
CA TRP A 250 -1.76 -11.96 5.68
C TRP A 250 -1.39 -10.85 6.66
N ASN A 251 -0.32 -11.09 7.40
CA ASN A 251 0.33 -10.20 8.33
C ASN A 251 1.71 -9.80 7.82
N TYR A 252 2.12 -8.58 8.18
CA TYR A 252 3.48 -8.12 8.06
C TYR A 252 4.25 -8.25 9.38
N GLN A 253 5.57 -8.39 9.28
CA GLN A 253 6.50 -8.31 10.41
C GLN A 253 7.26 -6.98 10.38
N ARG A 254 7.22 -6.25 11.49
CA ARG A 254 8.02 -5.04 11.69
C ARG A 254 9.43 -5.41 12.13
N SER A 255 10.42 -4.87 11.43
CA SER A 255 11.83 -5.07 11.74
C SER A 255 12.68 -3.94 11.19
N GLY A 256 13.97 -3.92 11.54
CA GLY A 256 14.94 -3.04 10.89
C GLY A 256 15.28 -3.42 9.45
N LYS A 257 14.68 -4.47 8.85
CA LYS A 257 14.83 -4.79 7.42
C LYS A 257 13.94 -3.89 6.57
N TYR A 258 14.25 -3.77 5.27
CA TYR A 258 13.45 -2.95 4.35
C TYR A 258 12.11 -3.64 4.00
N GLY A 259 11.01 -3.10 4.51
CA GLY A 259 9.66 -3.63 4.30
C GLY A 259 9.45 -4.96 5.02
N SER A 260 8.55 -5.79 4.50
CA SER A 260 8.25 -7.10 5.07
C SER A 260 7.84 -8.10 4.00
N GLY A 261 8.12 -9.38 4.25
CA GLY A 261 7.43 -10.45 3.56
C GLY A 261 5.99 -10.61 4.05
N HIS A 262 5.25 -11.55 3.47
CA HIS A 262 3.91 -11.90 3.91
C HIS A 262 3.96 -13.14 4.81
N TYR A 263 3.20 -13.07 5.90
CA TYR A 263 3.09 -14.13 6.88
C TYR A 263 1.62 -14.43 7.14
N ARG A 264 1.27 -15.70 7.19
CA ARG A 264 -0.05 -16.15 7.60
C ARG A 264 -0.29 -15.81 9.08
N PRO A 265 -1.55 -15.82 9.56
CA PRO A 265 -1.84 -15.62 10.99
C PRO A 265 -1.14 -16.60 11.93
N ASP A 266 -0.81 -17.81 11.45
CA ASP A 266 -0.02 -18.81 12.19
C ASP A 266 1.49 -18.51 12.24
N GLY A 267 1.93 -17.39 11.64
CA GLY A 267 3.33 -16.94 11.59
C GLY A 267 4.16 -17.55 10.47
N LYS A 268 3.65 -18.54 9.73
CA LYS A 268 4.38 -19.11 8.58
C LYS A 268 4.41 -18.13 7.42
N SER A 269 5.43 -18.23 6.58
CA SER A 269 5.50 -17.43 5.36
C SER A 269 4.35 -17.78 4.41
N GLY A 270 3.71 -16.76 3.84
CA GLY A 270 2.68 -16.91 2.82
C GLY A 270 1.48 -15.99 3.03
N GLU A 271 0.59 -16.06 2.05
CA GLU A 271 -0.77 -15.55 2.14
C GLU A 271 -1.73 -16.73 2.30
N GLU A 272 -2.86 -16.49 2.94
CA GLU A 272 -3.93 -17.48 3.11
C GLU A 272 -5.16 -17.05 2.31
N PHE A 273 -5.67 -17.93 1.45
CA PHE A 273 -7.00 -17.74 0.87
C PHE A 273 -8.04 -18.07 1.92
N LEU A 274 -9.05 -17.21 2.02
CA LEU A 274 -10.19 -17.45 2.90
C LEU A 274 -11.33 -18.07 2.07
N PRO A 275 -12.05 -19.06 2.63
CA PRO A 275 -13.29 -19.54 2.02
C PRO A 275 -14.35 -18.42 2.06
N VAL A 276 -15.16 -18.32 1.00
CA VAL A 276 -16.29 -17.36 0.98
C VAL A 276 -17.60 -18.03 0.56
N SER A 277 -18.70 -17.55 1.11
CA SER A 277 -20.05 -17.93 0.67
C SER A 277 -20.32 -17.49 -0.76
N ALA A 278 -21.40 -18.02 -1.34
CA ALA A 278 -22.00 -17.36 -2.50
C ALA A 278 -22.37 -15.89 -2.13
N PRO A 279 -22.15 -14.93 -3.04
CA PRO A 279 -22.52 -13.54 -2.84
C PRO A 279 -24.00 -13.38 -2.49
N GLN A 280 -24.29 -12.62 -1.44
CA GLN A 280 -25.65 -12.23 -1.07
C GLN A 280 -25.85 -10.77 -1.48
N PHE A 281 -26.90 -10.48 -2.24
CA PHE A 281 -27.20 -9.11 -2.67
C PHE A 281 -28.25 -8.47 -1.78
N SER A 282 -28.11 -7.17 -1.50
CA SER A 282 -29.17 -6.39 -0.86
C SER A 282 -30.41 -6.32 -1.76
N ALA A 283 -31.55 -5.93 -1.19
CA ALA A 283 -32.81 -5.82 -1.94
C ALA A 283 -32.72 -4.86 -3.14
N ASP A 284 -31.96 -3.77 -2.99
CA ASP A 284 -31.68 -2.79 -4.06
C ASP A 284 -30.52 -3.20 -4.99
N ARG A 285 -29.90 -4.36 -4.75
CA ARG A 285 -28.74 -4.89 -5.50
C ARG A 285 -27.52 -3.97 -5.56
N ARG A 286 -27.40 -2.99 -4.65
CA ARG A 286 -26.26 -2.09 -4.58
C ARG A 286 -25.18 -2.54 -3.61
N SER A 287 -25.51 -3.45 -2.71
CA SER A 287 -24.57 -4.06 -1.79
C SER A 287 -24.43 -5.56 -2.04
N VAL A 288 -23.20 -6.04 -1.90
CA VAL A 288 -22.88 -7.46 -1.87
C VAL A 288 -22.24 -7.82 -0.54
N LEU A 289 -22.78 -8.84 0.12
CA LEU A 289 -22.26 -9.43 1.33
C LEU A 289 -21.63 -10.79 1.03
N LEU A 290 -20.47 -11.01 1.62
CA LEU A 290 -19.75 -12.27 1.61
C LEU A 290 -19.60 -12.74 3.05
N ALA A 291 -20.05 -13.96 3.33
CA ALA A 291 -19.75 -14.61 4.60
C ALA A 291 -18.43 -15.36 4.47
N THR A 292 -17.52 -15.15 5.41
CA THR A 292 -16.22 -15.85 5.49
C THR A 292 -16.03 -16.29 6.93
N PRO A 293 -15.76 -17.57 7.21
CA PRO A 293 -15.44 -18.01 8.56
C PRO A 293 -14.09 -17.40 9.01
N ASP A 294 -13.88 -17.44 10.34
CA ASP A 294 -12.60 -17.13 10.99
C ASP A 294 -12.00 -15.78 10.61
N LEU A 295 -12.85 -14.77 10.38
CA LEU A 295 -12.38 -13.42 10.11
C LEU A 295 -11.97 -12.73 11.42
N ASP A 296 -10.68 -12.86 11.74
CA ASP A 296 -10.02 -12.29 12.91
C ASP A 296 -9.12 -11.09 12.53
N PRO A 297 -8.64 -10.31 13.51
CA PRO A 297 -7.73 -9.20 13.25
C PRO A 297 -6.52 -9.60 12.41
N VAL A 298 -6.23 -8.79 11.39
CA VAL A 298 -5.19 -9.07 10.40
C VAL A 298 -4.70 -7.77 9.79
N HIS A 299 -3.40 -7.68 9.52
CA HIS A 299 -2.83 -6.49 8.89
C HIS A 299 -3.39 -6.25 7.49
N GLN A 300 -3.61 -7.31 6.72
CA GLN A 300 -4.21 -7.22 5.40
C GLN A 300 -5.30 -8.27 5.17
N LEU A 301 -6.47 -7.81 4.77
CA LEU A 301 -7.49 -8.56 4.06
C LEU A 301 -7.62 -7.97 2.65
N ALA A 302 -7.37 -8.77 1.61
CA ALA A 302 -7.55 -8.39 0.22
C ALA A 302 -8.79 -9.07 -0.35
N VAL A 303 -9.74 -8.28 -0.86
CA VAL A 303 -10.99 -8.72 -1.48
C VAL A 303 -10.93 -8.34 -2.95
N SER A 304 -10.55 -9.27 -3.81
CA SER A 304 -10.53 -9.07 -5.26
C SER A 304 -11.87 -9.48 -5.84
N TYR A 305 -12.42 -8.70 -6.76
CA TYR A 305 -13.73 -8.97 -7.33
C TYR A 305 -13.74 -8.65 -8.83
N GLU A 306 -14.43 -9.49 -9.57
CA GLU A 306 -14.96 -9.24 -10.90
C GLU A 306 -16.47 -9.23 -10.77
N LEU A 307 -17.10 -8.12 -11.14
CA LEU A 307 -18.53 -7.89 -10.99
C LEU A 307 -19.08 -7.32 -12.29
N LYS A 308 -20.42 -7.27 -12.35
CA LYS A 308 -21.14 -6.77 -13.50
C LYS A 308 -22.19 -5.77 -13.03
N SER A 309 -22.27 -4.60 -13.65
CA SER A 309 -23.34 -3.65 -13.37
C SER A 309 -24.65 -4.11 -14.02
N ALA A 310 -25.78 -3.59 -13.55
CA ALA A 310 -27.09 -3.87 -14.16
C ALA A 310 -27.17 -3.50 -15.66
N SER A 311 -26.34 -2.54 -16.11
CA SER A 311 -26.21 -2.17 -17.53
C SER A 311 -25.41 -3.18 -18.37
N GLY A 312 -24.81 -4.19 -17.75
CA GLY A 312 -24.03 -5.22 -18.44
C GLY A 312 -22.52 -5.01 -18.41
N GLN A 313 -22.03 -3.89 -17.85
CA GLN A 313 -20.60 -3.59 -17.83
C GLN A 313 -19.86 -4.49 -16.83
N LEU A 314 -18.92 -5.31 -17.33
CA LEU A 314 -17.97 -6.05 -16.51
C LEU A 314 -16.88 -5.12 -15.98
N PHE A 315 -16.50 -5.32 -14.72
CA PHE A 315 -15.41 -4.59 -14.09
C PHE A 315 -14.72 -5.43 -13.03
N SER A 316 -13.42 -5.14 -12.83
CA SER A 316 -12.61 -5.85 -11.85
C SER A 316 -11.80 -4.87 -11.01
N ASN A 317 -11.68 -5.13 -9.71
CA ASN A 317 -10.84 -4.35 -8.82
C ASN A 317 -10.54 -5.16 -7.54
N ALA A 318 -9.85 -4.54 -6.58
CA ALA A 318 -9.64 -5.12 -5.25
C ALA A 318 -9.75 -4.07 -4.15
N ALA A 319 -10.31 -4.49 -3.02
CA ALA A 319 -10.28 -3.74 -1.77
C ALA A 319 -9.24 -4.32 -0.81
N TYR A 320 -8.45 -3.45 -0.20
CA TYR A 320 -7.40 -3.80 0.76
C TYR A 320 -7.76 -3.22 2.12
N LEU A 321 -8.15 -4.06 3.06
CA LEU A 321 -8.56 -3.68 4.40
C LEU A 321 -7.48 -4.04 5.41
N THR A 322 -7.39 -3.26 6.48
CA THR A 322 -6.74 -3.66 7.74
C THR A 322 -7.82 -3.84 8.79
N LEU A 323 -7.75 -4.92 9.56
CA LEU A 323 -8.71 -5.23 10.62
C LEU A 323 -7.97 -5.28 11.94
N HIS A 324 -8.13 -4.24 12.77
CA HIS A 324 -7.67 -4.27 14.17
C HIS A 324 -8.71 -4.94 15.06
N HIS A 325 -9.98 -4.83 14.66
CA HIS A 325 -11.11 -5.42 15.34
C HIS A 325 -12.08 -6.02 14.31
N THR A 326 -12.74 -7.11 14.70
CA THR A 326 -13.76 -7.79 13.88
C THR A 326 -15.06 -7.89 14.65
N TRP A 327 -15.68 -6.75 14.95
CA TRP A 327 -16.97 -6.69 15.63
C TRP A 327 -18.10 -7.18 14.70
N PRO A 328 -19.19 -7.77 15.24
CA PRO A 328 -20.35 -8.14 14.43
C PRO A 328 -20.94 -6.93 13.70
N LEU A 329 -21.30 -7.10 12.42
CA LEU A 329 -21.98 -6.07 11.65
C LEU A 329 -23.49 -6.09 11.91
N ASP A 330 -24.11 -4.90 11.95
CA ASP A 330 -25.57 -4.76 11.93
C ASP A 330 -26.09 -4.96 10.50
N LEU A 331 -26.35 -6.23 10.14
CA LEU A 331 -26.74 -6.61 8.79
C LEU A 331 -27.97 -5.85 8.28
N LYS A 332 -28.90 -5.52 9.17
CA LYS A 332 -30.11 -4.76 8.81
C LYS A 332 -29.75 -3.35 8.37
N LYS A 333 -28.82 -2.67 9.08
CA LYS A 333 -28.31 -1.35 8.66
C LYS A 333 -27.53 -1.42 7.35
N GLU A 334 -26.87 -2.54 7.07
CA GLU A 334 -26.13 -2.75 5.82
C GLU A 334 -27.02 -3.24 4.66
N GLY A 335 -28.35 -3.33 4.85
CA GLY A 335 -29.33 -3.64 3.80
C GLY A 335 -29.67 -5.12 3.64
N PHE A 336 -29.33 -5.95 4.62
CA PHE A 336 -29.57 -7.39 4.60
C PHE A 336 -30.50 -7.83 5.74
N SER A 337 -31.52 -8.60 5.43
CA SER A 337 -32.48 -9.11 6.43
C SER A 337 -32.71 -10.62 6.25
N GLY A 338 -32.91 -11.33 7.36
CA GLY A 338 -33.18 -12.77 7.34
C GLY A 338 -31.98 -13.66 6.98
N LEU A 339 -30.76 -13.10 6.89
CA LEU A 339 -29.56 -13.89 6.62
C LEU A 339 -29.03 -14.55 7.88
N ASP A 340 -28.82 -15.85 7.81
CA ASP A 340 -28.03 -16.59 8.80
C ASP A 340 -26.56 -16.57 8.40
N LEU A 341 -25.82 -15.59 8.92
CA LEU A 341 -24.41 -15.38 8.59
C LEU A 341 -23.53 -16.57 9.01
N ALA A 342 -23.85 -17.21 10.13
CA ALA A 342 -23.10 -18.36 10.62
C ALA A 342 -23.26 -19.55 9.67
N LYS A 343 -24.49 -19.82 9.21
CA LYS A 343 -24.75 -20.85 8.20
C LYS A 343 -24.10 -20.52 6.86
N LEU A 344 -24.11 -19.26 6.42
CA LEU A 344 -23.45 -18.86 5.18
C LEU A 344 -21.93 -19.05 5.27
N ALA A 345 -21.32 -18.66 6.39
CA ALA A 345 -19.88 -18.84 6.63
C ALA A 345 -19.50 -20.32 6.73
N ALA A 346 -20.34 -21.16 7.34
CA ALA A 346 -20.12 -22.61 7.42
C ALA A 346 -20.20 -23.29 6.04
N ASN A 347 -20.97 -22.73 5.11
CA ASN A 347 -21.08 -23.21 3.72
C ASN A 347 -20.13 -22.48 2.75
N ALA A 348 -19.21 -21.65 3.29
CA ALA A 348 -18.23 -20.96 2.49
C ALA A 348 -17.33 -21.98 1.78
N LYS A 349 -17.10 -21.77 0.49
CA LYS A 349 -16.28 -22.67 -0.31
C LYS A 349 -14.84 -22.22 -0.27
N ASP A 350 -13.95 -23.18 -0.09
CA ASP A 350 -12.51 -22.93 -0.19
C ASP A 350 -12.17 -22.33 -1.55
N GLN A 351 -11.40 -21.26 -1.49
CA GLN A 351 -10.94 -20.51 -2.64
C GLN A 351 -9.47 -20.73 -2.92
N GLN A 352 -8.78 -21.53 -2.11
CA GLN A 352 -7.43 -21.94 -2.40
C GLN A 352 -7.40 -22.49 -3.83
N PRO A 353 -6.57 -21.91 -4.71
CA PRO A 353 -6.29 -22.55 -5.98
C PRO A 353 -5.78 -23.94 -5.63
N SER A 354 -6.34 -24.97 -6.27
CA SER A 354 -5.72 -26.30 -6.25
C SER A 354 -4.22 -26.10 -6.51
N PRO A 355 -3.30 -26.70 -5.73
CA PRO A 355 -1.87 -26.52 -5.92
C PRO A 355 -1.50 -27.04 -7.32
N GLN A 356 -1.62 -26.17 -8.31
CA GLN A 356 -1.08 -26.40 -9.62
C GLN A 356 0.42 -26.38 -9.38
N LYS A 357 1.06 -27.54 -9.55
CA LYS A 357 2.50 -27.60 -9.71
C LYS A 357 2.83 -26.89 -11.02
N ILE A 358 2.81 -25.56 -10.99
CA ILE A 358 3.19 -24.75 -12.13
C ILE A 358 4.66 -25.05 -12.34
N LYS A 359 4.97 -25.76 -13.42
CA LYS A 359 6.35 -26.07 -13.77
C LYS A 359 7.11 -24.74 -13.96
N PRO A 360 8.23 -24.54 -13.26
CA PRO A 360 9.04 -23.35 -13.46
C PRO A 360 9.55 -23.27 -14.91
N THR A 361 9.46 -22.09 -15.51
CA THR A 361 9.90 -21.83 -16.89
C THR A 361 10.52 -20.45 -17.02
N ILE A 362 11.36 -20.26 -18.04
CA ILE A 362 11.99 -18.97 -18.34
C ILE A 362 10.91 -17.94 -18.70
N GLU A 363 9.93 -18.33 -19.50
CA GLU A 363 8.83 -17.48 -19.95
C GLU A 363 7.98 -17.00 -18.76
N ARG A 364 7.73 -17.87 -17.79
CA ARG A 364 7.07 -17.50 -16.54
C ARG A 364 7.93 -16.51 -15.74
N GLY A 365 9.23 -16.74 -15.64
CA GLY A 365 10.14 -15.83 -14.96
C GLY A 365 10.14 -14.43 -15.55
N ALA A 366 10.17 -14.31 -16.87
CA ALA A 366 10.05 -13.03 -17.57
C ALA A 366 8.72 -12.33 -17.29
N LYS A 367 7.60 -13.08 -17.23
CA LYS A 367 6.29 -12.53 -16.86
C LYS A 367 6.26 -12.03 -15.42
N VAL A 368 6.79 -12.81 -14.47
CA VAL A 368 6.85 -12.43 -13.04
C VAL A 368 7.73 -11.19 -12.86
N TYR A 369 8.88 -11.12 -13.55
CA TYR A 369 9.80 -9.98 -13.53
C TYR A 369 9.11 -8.65 -13.84
N LEU A 370 8.22 -8.65 -14.84
CA LEU A 370 7.40 -7.48 -15.19
C LEU A 370 6.27 -7.25 -14.18
N ALA A 371 5.48 -8.30 -13.89
CA ALA A 371 4.27 -8.19 -13.07
C ALA A 371 4.54 -7.69 -11.65
N ILE A 372 5.60 -8.18 -11.01
CA ILE A 372 5.99 -7.77 -9.65
C ILE A 372 6.82 -6.48 -9.63
N GLY A 373 7.20 -5.96 -10.82
CA GLY A 373 7.93 -4.72 -10.97
C GLY A 373 9.43 -4.81 -10.65
N CYS A 374 10.03 -6.01 -10.71
CA CYS A 374 11.49 -6.17 -10.61
C CYS A 374 12.21 -5.35 -11.68
N ALA A 375 11.58 -5.18 -12.85
CA ALA A 375 12.08 -4.40 -13.97
C ALA A 375 12.30 -2.91 -13.67
N ALA A 376 11.73 -2.36 -12.59
CA ALA A 376 12.00 -0.99 -12.18
C ALA A 376 13.45 -0.82 -11.67
N CYS A 377 13.92 -1.81 -10.89
CA CYS A 377 15.19 -1.75 -10.18
C CYS A 377 16.29 -2.54 -10.88
N HIS A 378 15.95 -3.64 -11.55
CA HIS A 378 16.91 -4.56 -12.16
C HIS A 378 16.74 -4.55 -13.68
N SER A 379 17.79 -4.18 -14.41
CA SER A 379 17.81 -4.28 -15.87
C SER A 379 18.20 -5.68 -16.34
N VAL A 380 17.80 -6.02 -17.57
CA VAL A 380 18.20 -7.27 -18.26
C VAL A 380 19.09 -7.03 -19.47
N ASP A 381 19.32 -5.76 -19.83
CA ASP A 381 20.13 -5.32 -20.97
C ASP A 381 21.56 -4.87 -20.57
N GLY A 382 21.83 -4.78 -19.26
CA GLY A 382 23.10 -4.30 -18.70
C GLY A 382 23.08 -2.83 -18.27
N SER A 383 22.01 -2.08 -18.54
CA SER A 383 21.89 -0.67 -18.15
C SER A 383 21.88 -0.50 -16.63
N SER A 384 22.65 0.47 -16.11
CA SER A 384 22.72 0.78 -14.67
C SER A 384 22.23 2.19 -14.34
N ASN A 385 22.19 3.09 -15.33
CA ASN A 385 21.74 4.47 -15.13
C ASN A 385 20.28 4.51 -14.65
N GLY A 386 20.05 5.18 -13.53
CA GLY A 386 18.71 5.31 -12.91
C GLY A 386 18.17 4.03 -12.27
N ARG A 387 18.95 2.95 -12.21
CA ARG A 387 18.55 1.67 -11.62
C ARG A 387 19.03 1.58 -10.16
N SER A 388 18.12 1.23 -9.26
CA SER A 388 18.46 1.05 -7.84
C SER A 388 18.97 -0.34 -7.50
N GLY A 389 18.90 -1.30 -8.42
CA GLY A 389 19.37 -2.67 -8.24
C GLY A 389 20.37 -3.11 -9.33
N PRO A 390 21.16 -4.17 -9.07
CA PRO A 390 22.10 -4.69 -10.06
C PRO A 390 21.40 -5.25 -11.29
N THR A 391 22.06 -5.13 -12.45
CA THR A 391 21.62 -5.80 -13.67
C THR A 391 21.63 -7.32 -13.49
N TRP A 392 20.67 -7.99 -14.15
CA TRP A 392 20.60 -9.44 -14.25
C TRP A 392 21.39 -9.99 -15.44
N LYS A 393 21.80 -9.13 -16.39
CA LYS A 393 22.59 -9.56 -17.55
C LYS A 393 23.95 -10.12 -17.11
N GLY A 394 24.23 -11.37 -17.48
CA GLY A 394 25.46 -12.08 -17.15
C GLY A 394 25.65 -12.33 -15.65
N LEU A 395 24.58 -12.27 -14.84
CA LEU A 395 24.66 -12.28 -13.38
C LEU A 395 24.93 -13.67 -12.81
N ALA A 396 24.21 -14.69 -13.30
CA ALA A 396 24.34 -16.06 -12.83
C ALA A 396 25.75 -16.62 -13.11
N GLY A 397 26.35 -17.30 -12.13
CA GLY A 397 27.73 -17.83 -12.22
C GLY A 397 28.83 -16.77 -12.17
N SER A 398 28.51 -15.48 -12.07
CA SER A 398 29.52 -14.43 -11.90
C SER A 398 30.08 -14.44 -10.47
N LYS A 399 31.26 -13.84 -10.27
CA LYS A 399 31.78 -13.51 -8.94
C LYS A 399 31.44 -12.06 -8.60
N ARG A 400 30.92 -11.81 -7.40
CA ARG A 400 30.58 -10.48 -6.90
C ARG A 400 31.18 -10.22 -5.53
N LYS A 401 31.64 -8.99 -5.32
CA LYS A 401 32.08 -8.50 -4.01
C LYS A 401 30.88 -7.99 -3.21
N LEU A 402 30.77 -8.38 -1.96
CA LEU A 402 29.76 -7.91 -1.01
C LEU A 402 30.20 -6.61 -0.33
N ILE A 403 29.27 -5.92 0.33
CA ILE A 403 29.59 -4.74 1.14
C ILE A 403 30.53 -5.07 2.32
N THR A 404 30.55 -6.32 2.77
CA THR A 404 31.47 -6.84 3.80
C THR A 404 32.89 -7.03 3.29
N GLY A 405 33.11 -6.92 1.97
CA GLY A 405 34.40 -7.18 1.33
C GLY A 405 34.58 -8.62 0.83
N GLN A 406 33.77 -9.56 1.29
CA GLN A 406 33.79 -10.96 0.83
C GLN A 406 33.43 -11.06 -0.66
N SER A 407 34.08 -11.96 -1.39
CA SER A 407 33.67 -12.33 -2.75
C SER A 407 32.85 -13.62 -2.72
N VAL A 408 31.72 -13.62 -3.42
CA VAL A 408 30.82 -14.78 -3.53
C VAL A 408 30.52 -15.07 -4.99
N GLU A 409 30.29 -16.34 -5.31
CA GLU A 409 29.74 -16.75 -6.61
C GLU A 409 28.21 -16.64 -6.59
N VAL A 410 27.63 -16.23 -7.72
CA VAL A 410 26.18 -16.10 -7.87
C VAL A 410 25.57 -17.45 -8.25
N THR A 411 25.37 -18.29 -7.26
CA THR A 411 24.68 -19.58 -7.40
C THR A 411 23.16 -19.44 -7.36
N THR A 412 22.43 -20.52 -7.63
CA THR A 412 20.96 -20.61 -7.46
C THR A 412 20.55 -20.25 -6.03
N GLU A 413 21.29 -20.74 -5.03
CA GLU A 413 21.04 -20.50 -3.61
C GLU A 413 21.24 -19.03 -3.27
N TYR A 414 22.30 -18.40 -3.80
CA TYR A 414 22.52 -16.96 -3.64
C TYR A 414 21.35 -16.14 -4.21
N LEU A 415 20.87 -16.49 -5.42
CA LEU A 415 19.77 -15.79 -6.06
C LEU A 415 18.48 -15.96 -5.25
N ARG A 416 18.18 -17.18 -4.79
CA ARG A 416 17.02 -17.47 -3.94
C ARG A 416 17.07 -16.70 -2.63
N GLU A 417 18.22 -16.70 -1.95
CA GLU A 417 18.44 -15.94 -0.72
C GLU A 417 18.29 -14.44 -0.96
N SER A 418 18.81 -13.90 -2.07
CA SER A 418 18.67 -12.48 -2.41
C SER A 418 17.23 -12.05 -2.69
N ILE A 419 16.37 -12.96 -3.17
CA ILE A 419 14.94 -12.70 -3.40
C ILE A 419 14.16 -12.75 -2.07
N LEU A 420 14.50 -13.70 -1.19
CA LEU A 420 13.78 -13.95 0.05
C LEU A 420 14.29 -13.11 1.23
N ASP A 421 15.58 -12.88 1.34
CA ASP A 421 16.25 -12.06 2.36
C ASP A 421 17.30 -11.13 1.72
N PRO A 422 16.87 -10.06 1.04
CA PRO A 422 17.77 -9.20 0.27
C PRO A 422 18.88 -8.53 1.09
N THR A 423 18.69 -8.43 2.42
CA THR A 423 19.66 -7.83 3.34
C THR A 423 20.78 -8.78 3.77
N ALA A 424 20.68 -10.08 3.50
CA ALA A 424 21.64 -11.08 3.96
C ALA A 424 23.02 -10.95 3.30
N LYS A 425 23.06 -10.77 1.97
CA LYS A 425 24.31 -10.74 1.18
C LYS A 425 24.31 -9.63 0.13
N VAL A 426 24.38 -8.40 0.61
CA VAL A 426 24.29 -7.19 -0.21
C VAL A 426 25.53 -6.99 -1.07
N ALA A 427 25.33 -6.83 -2.39
CA ALA A 427 26.39 -6.57 -3.35
C ALA A 427 27.02 -5.17 -3.14
N LYS A 428 28.34 -5.07 -3.31
CA LYS A 428 29.07 -3.79 -3.25
C LYS A 428 28.49 -2.82 -4.28
N GLY A 429 28.23 -1.57 -3.86
CA GLY A 429 27.60 -0.52 -4.68
C GLY A 429 26.08 -0.38 -4.48
N TYR A 430 25.43 -1.33 -3.80
CA TYR A 430 23.98 -1.31 -3.54
C TYR A 430 23.68 -1.24 -2.04
N ASN A 431 24.21 -0.21 -1.36
CA ASN A 431 24.11 -0.05 0.09
C ASN A 431 22.64 0.11 0.54
N PRO A 432 22.13 -0.64 1.55
CA PRO A 432 20.71 -0.64 1.89
C PRO A 432 20.17 0.68 2.45
N ARG A 433 21.03 1.63 2.81
CA ARG A 433 20.65 2.83 3.58
C ARG A 433 19.62 3.71 2.86
N ASP A 434 19.73 3.83 1.53
CA ASP A 434 18.91 4.76 0.74
C ASP A 434 17.73 4.12 0.00
N VAL A 435 17.97 2.98 -0.64
CA VAL A 435 16.98 2.23 -1.43
C VAL A 435 17.16 0.76 -1.11
N GLY A 436 16.15 0.14 -0.50
CA GLY A 436 16.18 -1.27 -0.15
C GLY A 436 15.35 -2.11 -1.12
N MET A 437 15.77 -3.36 -1.32
CA MET A 437 14.95 -4.36 -1.99
C MET A 437 13.98 -4.97 -0.96
N PRO A 438 12.66 -5.00 -1.24
CA PRO A 438 11.71 -5.67 -0.36
C PRO A 438 11.91 -7.19 -0.41
N SER A 439 11.57 -7.87 0.67
CA SER A 439 11.51 -9.34 0.69
C SER A 439 10.31 -9.84 -0.11
N TYR A 440 10.50 -10.84 -0.97
CA TYR A 440 9.40 -11.53 -1.65
C TYR A 440 8.95 -12.81 -0.93
N ARG A 441 9.44 -13.02 0.30
CA ARG A 441 9.05 -14.15 1.16
C ARG A 441 7.55 -14.13 1.39
N GLY A 442 6.87 -15.22 1.03
CA GLY A 442 5.42 -15.37 1.20
C GLY A 442 4.57 -14.54 0.23
N ILE A 443 5.20 -13.70 -0.60
CA ILE A 443 4.54 -12.91 -1.64
C ILE A 443 4.48 -13.70 -2.95
N LEU A 444 5.60 -14.33 -3.31
CA LEU A 444 5.71 -15.18 -4.49
C LEU A 444 5.68 -16.66 -4.09
N PRO A 445 4.94 -17.51 -4.81
CA PRO A 445 5.04 -18.96 -4.62
C PRO A 445 6.41 -19.46 -5.11
N ASP A 446 6.82 -20.63 -4.62
CA ASP A 446 8.14 -21.21 -4.94
C ASP A 446 8.38 -21.39 -6.45
N SER A 447 7.34 -21.78 -7.20
CA SER A 447 7.40 -21.92 -8.65
C SER A 447 7.79 -20.62 -9.36
N ASP A 448 7.39 -19.47 -8.81
CA ASP A 448 7.64 -18.15 -9.42
C ASP A 448 9.04 -17.68 -9.08
N ILE A 449 9.50 -17.97 -7.86
CA ILE A 449 10.89 -17.74 -7.46
C ILE A 449 11.83 -18.58 -8.32
N GLU A 450 11.53 -19.87 -8.51
CA GLU A 450 12.31 -20.76 -9.38
C GLU A 450 12.29 -20.29 -10.84
N SER A 451 11.12 -19.84 -11.33
CA SER A 451 11.01 -19.28 -12.69
C SER A 451 11.84 -18.00 -12.86
N LEU A 452 11.84 -17.10 -11.87
CA LEU A 452 12.69 -15.91 -11.88
C LEU A 452 14.18 -16.27 -11.93
N ILE A 453 14.59 -17.28 -11.16
CA ILE A 453 15.98 -17.75 -11.17
C ILE A 453 16.36 -18.33 -12.54
N LEU A 454 15.50 -19.16 -13.14
CA LEU A 454 15.70 -19.67 -14.51
C LEU A 454 15.84 -18.53 -15.52
N TYR A 455 14.99 -17.49 -15.40
CA TYR A 455 15.08 -16.33 -16.26
C TYR A 455 16.41 -15.58 -16.08
N ILE A 456 16.86 -15.32 -14.84
CA ILE A 456 18.17 -14.71 -14.55
C ILE A 456 19.31 -15.53 -15.16
N GLN A 457 19.26 -16.86 -15.05
CA GLN A 457 20.25 -17.77 -15.61
C GLN A 457 20.28 -17.77 -17.14
N SER A 458 19.14 -17.50 -17.79
CA SER A 458 19.04 -17.41 -19.25
C SER A 458 19.70 -16.16 -19.84
N LEU A 459 19.86 -15.09 -19.03
CA LEU A 459 20.43 -13.82 -19.44
C LEU A 459 21.96 -13.87 -19.47
N LYS A 460 22.52 -14.59 -20.44
CA LYS A 460 23.98 -14.74 -20.62
C LYS A 460 24.64 -13.40 -21.01
N LYS A 461 25.98 -13.35 -20.86
CA LYS A 461 26.80 -12.16 -21.15
C LYS A 461 26.68 -11.69 -22.59
#